data_AF-A0A1F5S5K7-F1
#
_entry.id   AF-A0A1F5S5K7-F1
#
_cell.length_a   1.000
_cell.length_b   1.000
_cell.length_c   1.000
_cell.angle_alpha   90.00
_cell.angle_beta   90.00
_cell.angle_gamma   90.00
#
_symmetry.space_group_name_H-M   'P 1'
#
loop_
_entity.id
_entity.type
_entity.pdbx_description
1 polymer ?
#
loop_
_entity_poly.entity_id
_entity_poly.type
_entity_poly.pdbx_seq_one_letter_code
_entity_poly.pdbx_strand_id
1 'polypeptide(L)'
;MDVGDSIEKTAIKEAKEESGFDVELVRKLDIFQKDANEPPQHAFEAKIIGGELKYPEDEILDAKWFTADEIKSMKDKLRGEWILGAIAMLEI
;
A
#
# COMPACT_ATOMS: atom_id res chain seq x y z
N MET A 1 -8.17 -8.45 -6.30
CA MET A 1 -9.02 -9.18 -5.32
C MET A 1 -9.63 -10.38 -6.02
N ASP A 2 -9.22 -11.57 -5.61
CA ASP A 2 -9.78 -12.82 -6.12
C ASP A 2 -11.17 -13.07 -5.51
N VAL A 3 -12.03 -13.77 -6.25
CA VAL A 3 -13.40 -14.07 -5.78
C VAL A 3 -13.32 -14.92 -4.50
N GLY A 4 -13.86 -14.38 -3.41
CA GLY A 4 -13.89 -15.04 -2.11
C GLY A 4 -12.79 -14.62 -1.13
N ASP A 5 -11.83 -13.79 -1.56
CA ASP A 5 -10.82 -13.25 -0.66
C ASP A 5 -11.37 -12.08 0.15
N SER A 6 -10.97 -12.00 1.42
CA SER A 6 -11.18 -10.78 2.21
C SER A 6 -10.22 -9.68 1.75
N ILE A 7 -10.55 -8.44 2.10
CA ILE A 7 -9.72 -7.27 1.77
C ILE A 7 -8.36 -7.40 2.46
N GLU A 8 -8.35 -7.86 3.71
CA GLU A 8 -7.15 -8.11 4.50
C GLU A 8 -6.28 -9.20 3.88
N LYS A 9 -6.89 -10.32 3.47
CA LYS A 9 -6.17 -11.42 2.82
C LYS A 9 -5.56 -10.93 1.49
N THR A 10 -6.31 -10.14 0.73
CA THR A 10 -5.79 -9.55 -0.51
C THR A 10 -4.62 -8.62 -0.22
N ALA A 11 -4.73 -7.72 0.76
CA ALA A 11 -3.64 -6.79 1.09
C ALA A 11 -2.34 -7.50 1.46
N ILE A 12 -2.42 -8.61 2.22
CA ILE A 12 -1.26 -9.45 2.55
C ILE A 12 -0.69 -10.14 1.29
N LYS A 13 -1.57 -10.68 0.44
CA LYS A 13 -1.19 -11.37 -0.81
C LYS A 13 -0.46 -10.43 -1.77
N GLU A 14 -1.06 -9.27 -2.05
CA GLU A 14 -0.52 -8.26 -2.97
C GLU A 14 0.81 -7.71 -2.45
N ALA A 15 0.94 -7.45 -1.14
CA ALA A 15 2.22 -7.05 -0.56
C ALA A 15 3.33 -8.08 -0.84
N LYS A 16 3.02 -9.38 -0.77
CA LYS A 16 3.99 -10.44 -1.10
C LYS A 16 4.28 -10.52 -2.59
N GLU A 17 3.26 -10.47 -3.44
CA GLU A 17 3.37 -10.59 -4.90
C GLU A 17 4.12 -9.39 -5.49
N GLU A 18 3.79 -8.17 -5.07
CA GLU A 18 4.33 -6.92 -5.64
C GLU A 18 5.65 -6.46 -5.00
N SER A 19 5.96 -6.86 -3.76
CA SER A 19 7.18 -6.38 -3.07
C SER A 19 8.12 -7.48 -2.57
N GLY A 20 7.66 -8.73 -2.51
CA GLY A 20 8.43 -9.87 -2.02
C GLY A 20 8.42 -10.04 -0.49
N PHE A 21 7.85 -9.09 0.25
CA PHE A 21 7.80 -9.12 1.71
C PHE A 21 6.61 -9.92 2.25
N ASP A 22 6.88 -10.70 3.30
CA ASP A 22 5.84 -11.28 4.13
C ASP A 22 5.45 -10.26 5.21
N VAL A 23 4.16 -9.95 5.31
CA VAL A 23 3.66 -8.90 6.20
C VAL A 23 2.55 -9.39 7.11
N GLU A 24 2.47 -8.77 8.29
CA GLU A 24 1.33 -8.86 9.21
C GLU A 24 0.61 -7.51 9.25
N LEU A 25 -0.72 -7.50 9.07
CA LEU A 25 -1.49 -6.27 9.19
C LEU A 25 -1.60 -5.88 10.66
N VAL A 26 -1.15 -4.67 11.00
CA VAL A 26 -1.23 -4.11 12.34
C VAL A 26 -2.63 -3.56 12.59
N ARG A 27 -3.12 -2.74 11.67
CA ARG A 27 -4.47 -2.15 11.70
C ARG A 27 -4.89 -1.64 10.34
N LYS A 28 -6.20 -1.47 10.15
CA LYS A 28 -6.76 -0.69 9.05
C LYS A 28 -6.59 0.80 9.36
N LEU A 29 -6.12 1.58 8.38
CA LEU A 29 -5.96 3.02 8.51
C LEU A 29 -7.25 3.73 8.13
N ASP A 30 -7.68 3.58 6.88
CA ASP A 30 -8.92 4.16 6.38
C ASP A 30 -9.39 3.50 5.07
N ILE A 31 -10.54 3.92 4.56
CA ILE A 31 -11.02 3.68 3.21
C ILE A 31 -11.05 5.03 2.48
N PHE A 32 -10.19 5.20 1.47
CA PHE A 32 -10.14 6.40 0.66
C PHE A 32 -10.94 6.20 -0.63
N GLN A 33 -11.90 7.09 -0.89
CA GLN A 33 -12.67 7.08 -2.13
C GLN A 33 -12.85 8.51 -2.61
N LYS A 34 -12.41 8.80 -3.83
CA LYS A 34 -12.51 10.14 -4.41
C LYS A 34 -13.93 10.47 -4.86
N ASP A 35 -14.59 9.53 -5.53
CA ASP A 35 -15.99 9.62 -5.92
C ASP A 35 -16.64 8.22 -6.02
N ALA A 36 -17.97 8.20 -6.09
CA ALA A 36 -18.75 6.96 -6.05
C ALA A 36 -18.53 6.02 -7.25
N ASN A 37 -17.91 6.49 -8.35
CA ASN A 37 -17.61 5.67 -9.52
C ASN A 37 -16.20 5.07 -9.47
N GLU A 38 -15.34 5.55 -8.58
CA GLU A 38 -13.99 4.99 -8.39
C GLU A 38 -14.01 3.89 -7.30
N PRO A 39 -13.27 2.78 -7.49
CA PRO A 39 -13.13 1.77 -6.45
C PRO A 39 -12.49 2.35 -5.18
N PRO A 40 -13.03 2.04 -3.99
CA PRO A 40 -12.42 2.47 -2.74
C PRO A 40 -11.03 1.85 -2.55
N GLN A 41 -10.09 2.66 -2.04
CA GLN A 41 -8.75 2.24 -1.67
C GLN A 41 -8.72 1.90 -0.18
N HIS A 42 -8.44 0.65 0.16
CA HIS A 42 -8.35 0.20 1.54
C HIS A 42 -6.90 0.25 1.99
N ALA A 43 -6.58 1.14 2.93
CA ALA A 43 -5.22 1.30 3.43
C ALA A 43 -5.03 0.58 4.77
N PHE A 44 -3.90 -0.09 4.91
CA PHE A 44 -3.51 -0.79 6.13
C PHE A 44 -2.09 -0.41 6.53
N GLU A 45 -1.86 -0.35 7.84
CA GLU A 45 -0.53 -0.39 8.41
C GLU A 45 -0.12 -1.84 8.52
N ALA A 46 1.07 -2.18 8.00
CA ALA A 46 1.59 -3.53 8.00
C ALA A 46 3.03 -3.55 8.50
N LYS A 47 3.41 -4.63 9.18
CA LYS A 47 4.77 -4.90 9.63
C LYS A 47 5.38 -5.99 8.78
N ILE A 48 6.58 -5.76 8.26
CA ILE A 48 7.37 -6.81 7.62
C ILE A 48 7.83 -7.80 8.68
N ILE A 49 7.54 -9.07 8.44
CA ILE A 49 7.93 -10.21 9.29
C ILE A 49 8.90 -11.16 8.59
N GLY A 50 9.16 -10.97 7.30
CA GLY A 50 10.09 -11.79 6.52
C GLY A 50 10.14 -11.38 5.05
N GLY A 51 10.90 -12.14 4.27
CA GLY A 51 11.11 -11.90 2.84
C GLY A 51 12.21 -10.87 2.55
N GLU A 52 12.33 -10.53 1.28
CA GLU A 52 13.28 -9.57 0.73
C GLU A 52 12.63 -8.82 -0.42
N LEU A 53 13.18 -7.65 -0.75
CA LEU A 53 12.66 -6.82 -1.83
C LEU A 53 12.80 -7.58 -3.15
N LYS A 54 11.67 -8.01 -3.70
CA LYS A 54 11.60 -8.73 -4.98
C LYS A 54 10.22 -8.52 -5.59
N TYR A 55 10.20 -7.88 -6.75
CA TYR A 55 8.97 -7.53 -7.47
C TYR A 55 8.99 -8.10 -8.89
N PRO A 56 7.82 -8.37 -9.49
CA PRO A 56 7.71 -8.80 -10.89
C PRO A 56 8.09 -7.65 -11.83
N GLU A 57 9.24 -7.76 -12.51
CA GLU A 57 9.75 -6.71 -13.43
C GLU A 57 8.87 -6.50 -14.67
N ASP A 58 7.99 -7.44 -14.99
CA ASP A 58 6.99 -7.33 -16.05
C ASP A 58 5.76 -6.50 -15.66
N GLU A 59 5.57 -6.22 -14.38
CA GLU A 59 4.46 -5.40 -13.86
C GLU A 59 4.94 -4.11 -13.16
N ILE A 60 6.09 -4.16 -12.48
CA ILE A 60 6.64 -3.08 -11.65
C ILE A 60 8.01 -2.67 -12.16
N LEU A 61 8.15 -1.39 -12.51
CA LEU A 61 9.41 -0.84 -13.05
C LEU A 61 10.53 -0.71 -12.01
N ASP A 62 10.17 -0.38 -10.76
CA ASP A 62 11.12 -0.12 -9.66
C ASP A 62 10.40 -0.16 -8.32
N ALA A 63 11.10 -0.55 -7.24
CA ALA A 63 10.58 -0.52 -5.87
C ALA A 63 11.68 -0.11 -4.88
N LYS A 64 11.39 0.88 -4.02
CA LYS A 64 12.38 1.49 -3.12
C LYS A 64 11.76 1.90 -1.79
N TRP A 65 12.61 1.99 -0.78
CA TRP A 65 12.26 2.58 0.51
C TRP A 65 12.35 4.09 0.44
N PHE A 66 11.33 4.75 0.97
CA PHE A 66 11.26 6.20 1.10
C PHE A 66 10.88 6.57 2.54
N THR A 67 11.46 7.67 3.01
CA THR A 67 10.99 8.36 4.21
C THR A 67 9.67 9.08 3.92
N ALA A 68 8.89 9.37 4.97
CA ALA A 68 7.65 10.13 4.83
C ALA A 68 7.88 11.51 4.19
N ASP A 69 9.00 12.18 4.47
CA ASP A 69 9.33 13.49 3.91
C ASP A 69 9.70 13.43 2.42
N GLU A 70 10.37 12.36 1.97
CA GLU A 70 10.61 12.13 0.54
C GLU A 70 9.30 11.94 -0.22
N ILE A 71 8.36 11.17 0.35
CA ILE A 71 7.03 10.97 -0.26
C ILE A 71 6.26 12.30 -0.30
N LYS A 72 6.26 13.08 0.79
CA LYS A 72 5.63 14.42 0.83
C LYS A 72 6.22 15.36 -0.23
N SER A 73 7.53 15.28 -0.45
CA SER A 73 8.23 16.07 -1.49
C SER A 73 7.90 15.63 -2.92
N MET A 74 7.37 14.42 -3.10
CA MET A 74 6.95 13.85 -4.38
C MET A 74 5.45 13.96 -4.63
N LYS A 75 4.70 14.74 -3.84
CA LYS A 75 3.22 14.84 -3.90
C LYS A 75 2.62 14.92 -5.31
N ASP A 76 3.23 15.68 -6.21
CA ASP A 76 2.72 15.91 -7.58
C ASP A 76 3.01 14.74 -8.54
N LYS A 77 3.76 13.73 -8.08
CA LYS A 77 4.09 12.49 -8.79
C LYS A 77 3.32 11.28 -8.24
N LEU A 78 2.57 11.43 -7.15
CA LEU A 78 1.82 10.36 -6.52
C LEU A 78 0.55 10.05 -7.32
N ARG A 79 0.11 8.79 -7.26
CA ARG A 79 -1.13 8.34 -7.93
C ARG A 79 -2.38 9.06 -7.41
N GLY A 80 -2.36 9.52 -6.17
CA GLY A 80 -3.45 10.31 -5.58
C GLY A 80 -3.10 10.82 -4.19
N GLU A 81 -3.81 11.87 -3.76
CA GLU A 81 -3.60 12.52 -2.45
C GLU A 81 -3.90 11.58 -1.27
N TRP A 82 -4.69 10.52 -1.49
CA TRP A 82 -5.00 9.51 -0.48
C TRP A 82 -3.75 8.82 0.08
N ILE A 83 -2.65 8.76 -0.68
CA ILE A 83 -1.37 8.21 -0.20
C ILE A 83 -0.82 9.05 0.95
N LEU A 84 -0.88 10.39 0.82
CA LEU A 84 -0.45 11.30 1.88
C LEU A 84 -1.41 11.25 3.08
N GLY A 85 -2.71 11.09 2.82
CA GLY A 85 -3.70 10.84 3.87
C GLY A 85 -3.38 9.59 4.69
N ALA A 86 -3.05 8.47 4.03
CA ALA A 86 -2.67 7.24 4.70
C ALA A 86 -1.38 7.38 5.52
N ILE A 87 -0.36 8.06 4.98
CA ILE A 87 0.90 8.30 5.71
C ILE A 87 0.68 9.17 6.94
N ALA A 88 -0.14 10.22 6.85
CA ALA A 88 -0.45 11.09 7.98
C ALA A 88 -1.12 10.35 9.15
N MET A 89 -1.86 9.27 8.88
CA MET A 89 -2.49 8.43 9.91
C MET A 89 -1.49 7.61 10.74
N LEU A 90 -0.25 7.44 10.25
CA LEU A 90 0.83 6.76 10.97
C LEU A 90 1.57 7.68 11.95
N GLU A 91 1.40 9.00 11.82
CA GLU A 91 2.05 10.00 12.67
C GLU A 91 1.21 10.36 13.93
N ILE A 92 0.10 9.66 14.16
CA ILE A 92 -0.87 9.89 15.25
C ILE A 92 -0.55 9.07 16.50
#